data_AF-A0A954XBG3-F1
#
_entry.id   AF-A0A954XBG3-F1
#
_cell.length_a   1.000
_cell.length_b   1.000
_cell.length_c   1.000
_cell.angle_alpha   90.00
_cell.angle_beta   90.00
_cell.angle_gamma   90.00
#
_symmetry.space_group_name_H-M   'P 1'
#
loop_
_entity.id
_entity.type
_entity.pdbx_description
1 polymer ?
#
loop_
_entity_poly.entity_id
_entity_poly.type
_entity_poly.pdbx_seq_one_letter_code
_entity_poly.pdbx_strand_id
1 'polypeptide(L)'
;PERRATLQCIRCGACLNHCPIYTRLGGHAYGHVYPGPIGSILNPARDPEKYEALPYACSLCASCTDVCPVKINLHEQLLTWRRDIAAAGHLAATKRLGMSLGAALFKRPWLYGIAGRVGRWSLRWLPRGLVYGPWNPWGKQRDLPPAPARSFREEFRRRKSS
;
A
#
# COMPACT_ATOMS: atom_id res chain seq x y z
N PRO A 1 -19.93 -9.27 12.07
CA PRO A 1 -20.95 -9.38 11.00
C PRO A 1 -20.36 -9.31 9.58
N GLU A 2 -19.59 -8.26 9.26
CA GLU A 2 -19.06 -8.01 7.90
C GLU A 2 -18.20 -9.14 7.31
N ARG A 3 -17.51 -9.91 8.15
CA ARG A 3 -16.59 -10.99 7.73
C ARG A 3 -17.20 -12.39 7.71
N ARG A 4 -18.49 -12.53 8.04
CA ARG A 4 -19.16 -13.84 8.14
C ARG A 4 -19.21 -14.56 6.80
N ALA A 5 -19.29 -13.82 5.69
CA ALA A 5 -19.29 -14.38 4.33
C ALA A 5 -18.04 -15.22 4.04
N THR A 6 -16.89 -14.93 4.66
CA THR A 6 -15.67 -15.73 4.49
C THR A 6 -15.82 -17.17 4.99
N LEU A 7 -16.71 -17.42 5.96
CA LEU A 7 -16.99 -18.77 6.46
C LEU A 7 -17.77 -19.63 5.45
N GLN A 8 -18.34 -19.03 4.39
CA GLN A 8 -19.01 -19.74 3.29
C GLN A 8 -18.01 -20.27 2.25
N CYS A 9 -16.71 -20.09 2.46
CA CYS A 9 -15.69 -20.52 1.53
C CYS A 9 -15.70 -22.05 1.35
N ILE A 10 -15.99 -22.49 0.12
CA ILE A 10 -15.97 -23.91 -0.29
C ILE A 10 -14.57 -24.43 -0.66
N ARG A 11 -13.51 -23.64 -0.45
CA ARG A 11 -12.11 -23.98 -0.77
C ARG A 11 -11.87 -24.40 -2.23
N CYS A 12 -12.58 -23.80 -3.19
CA CYS A 12 -12.43 -24.08 -4.62
C CYS A 12 -11.11 -23.62 -5.27
N GLY A 13 -10.32 -22.78 -4.60
CA GLY A 13 -9.03 -22.29 -5.12
C GLY A 13 -9.12 -21.18 -6.18
N ALA A 14 -10.29 -20.81 -6.69
CA ALA A 14 -10.43 -19.78 -7.73
C ALA A 14 -9.77 -18.44 -7.35
N CYS A 15 -10.00 -17.98 -6.11
CA CYS A 15 -9.40 -16.74 -5.61
C CYS A 15 -7.87 -16.78 -5.54
N LEU A 16 -7.27 -17.96 -5.35
CA LEU A 16 -5.80 -18.13 -5.31
C LEU A 16 -5.21 -17.94 -6.70
N ASN A 17 -5.76 -18.64 -7.70
CA ASN A 17 -5.23 -18.66 -9.07
C ASN A 17 -5.35 -17.29 -9.75
N HIS A 18 -6.39 -16.53 -9.44
CA HIS A 18 -6.58 -15.19 -10.00
C HIS A 18 -5.85 -14.09 -9.23
N CYS A 19 -5.35 -14.36 -8.02
CA CYS A 19 -4.65 -13.34 -7.25
C CYS A 19 -3.22 -13.16 -7.79
N PRO A 20 -2.88 -11.98 -8.37
CA PRO A 20 -1.54 -11.77 -8.93
C PRO A 20 -0.44 -11.77 -7.87
N ILE A 21 -0.79 -11.52 -6.61
CA ILE A 21 0.16 -11.52 -5.50
C ILE A 21 0.48 -12.95 -5.09
N TYR A 22 -0.55 -13.78 -4.93
CA TYR A 22 -0.37 -15.19 -4.57
C TYR A 22 0.40 -15.94 -5.66
N THR A 23 0.08 -15.73 -6.93
CA THR A 23 0.75 -16.41 -8.05
C THR A 23 2.23 -16.01 -8.20
N ARG A 24 2.63 -14.83 -7.71
CA ARG A 24 4.03 -14.35 -7.79
C ARG A 24 4.85 -14.64 -6.54
N LEU A 25 4.25 -14.56 -5.35
CA LEU A 25 4.95 -14.80 -4.07
C LEU A 25 4.87 -16.26 -3.60
N GLY A 26 3.84 -17.00 -4.03
CA GLY A 26 3.54 -18.33 -3.54
C GLY A 26 2.94 -18.34 -2.13
N GLY A 27 2.55 -19.54 -1.69
CA GLY A 27 1.88 -19.72 -0.39
C GLY A 27 2.78 -19.58 0.84
N HIS A 28 4.09 -19.84 0.71
CA HIS A 28 5.03 -19.80 1.83
C HIS A 28 5.17 -18.40 2.45
N ALA A 29 5.04 -17.36 1.62
CA ALA A 29 5.11 -15.97 2.06
C ALA A 29 4.01 -15.58 3.07
N TYR A 30 2.94 -16.38 3.18
CA TYR A 30 1.82 -16.11 4.08
C TYR A 30 2.05 -16.64 5.51
N GLY A 31 3.07 -17.48 5.72
CA GLY A 31 3.48 -17.94 7.06
C GLY A 31 2.45 -18.80 7.80
N HIS A 32 1.44 -19.34 7.11
CA HIS A 32 0.38 -20.17 7.68
C HIS A 32 -0.20 -21.13 6.63
N VAL A 33 -0.95 -22.14 7.10
CA VAL A 33 -1.56 -23.20 6.28
C VAL A 33 -2.59 -22.65 5.29
N TYR A 34 -3.24 -21.53 5.61
CA TYR A 34 -4.16 -20.84 4.69
C TYR A 34 -3.44 -19.68 4.00
N PRO A 35 -3.14 -19.78 2.68
CA PRO A 35 -2.49 -18.71 1.95
C PRO A 35 -3.46 -17.91 1.08
N GLY A 36 -2.92 -16.92 0.36
CA GLY A 36 -3.64 -16.13 -0.63
C GLY A 36 -4.73 -15.24 -0.04
N PRO A 37 -5.68 -14.74 -0.86
CA PRO A 37 -6.69 -13.79 -0.41
C PRO A 37 -7.55 -14.29 0.75
N ILE A 38 -7.89 -15.59 0.75
CA ILE A 38 -8.67 -16.20 1.83
C ILE A 38 -7.87 -16.28 3.13
N GLY A 39 -6.59 -16.68 3.04
CA GLY A 39 -5.66 -16.71 4.16
C GLY A 39 -5.42 -15.34 4.77
N SER A 40 -5.30 -14.30 3.93
CA SER A 40 -5.17 -12.91 4.37
C SER A 40 -6.37 -12.40 5.19
N ILE A 41 -7.52 -13.07 5.17
CA ILE A 41 -8.68 -12.74 6.01
C ILE A 41 -8.77 -13.65 7.22
N LEU A 42 -8.49 -14.95 7.07
CA LEU A 42 -8.61 -15.94 8.14
C LEU A 42 -7.46 -15.89 9.15
N ASN A 43 -6.22 -15.65 8.70
CA ASN A 43 -5.06 -15.67 9.58
C ASN A 43 -5.11 -14.52 10.62
N PRO A 44 -5.42 -13.26 10.23
CA PRO A 44 -5.61 -12.18 11.22
C PRO A 44 -6.81 -12.41 12.15
N ALA A 45 -7.81 -13.19 11.72
CA ALA A 45 -8.94 -13.57 12.58
C ALA A 45 -8.52 -14.51 13.71
N ARG A 46 -7.47 -15.31 13.49
CA ARG A 46 -6.90 -16.22 14.49
C ARG A 46 -5.91 -15.51 15.41
N ASP A 47 -5.01 -14.72 14.82
CA ASP A 47 -3.96 -14.02 15.52
C ASP A 47 -3.68 -12.68 14.79
N PRO A 48 -4.31 -11.58 15.24
CA PRO A 48 -4.21 -10.30 14.55
C PRO A 48 -2.80 -9.70 14.63
N GLU A 49 -2.08 -9.90 15.74
CA GLU A 49 -0.73 -9.36 15.94
C GLU A 49 0.29 -10.06 15.04
N LYS A 50 0.24 -11.38 14.95
CA LYS A 50 1.18 -12.16 14.14
C LYS A 50 0.99 -11.95 12.64
N TYR A 51 -0.26 -11.75 12.20
CA TYR A 51 -0.61 -11.71 10.77
C TYR A 51 -1.10 -10.35 10.28
N GLU A 52 -0.84 -9.28 11.04
CA GLU A 52 -1.27 -7.92 10.71
C GLU A 52 -0.80 -7.43 9.33
N ALA A 53 0.33 -7.94 8.85
CA ALA A 53 0.91 -7.54 7.56
C ALA A 53 0.13 -8.11 6.36
N LEU A 54 -0.56 -9.25 6.52
CA LEU A 54 -1.18 -9.96 5.40
C LEU A 54 -2.28 -9.14 4.71
N PRO A 55 -3.19 -8.43 5.42
CA PRO A 55 -4.14 -7.53 4.77
C PRO A 55 -3.48 -6.39 4.00
N TYR A 56 -2.33 -5.89 4.45
CA TYR A 56 -1.60 -4.80 3.79
C TYR A 56 -0.81 -5.25 2.56
N ALA A 57 -0.48 -6.53 2.46
CA ALA A 57 0.19 -7.08 1.27
C ALA A 57 -0.71 -7.03 0.01
N CYS A 58 -2.03 -6.96 0.15
CA CYS A 58 -2.97 -6.95 -0.97
C CYS A 58 -2.93 -5.63 -1.79
N SER A 59 -3.01 -5.72 -3.13
CA SER A 59 -3.14 -4.55 -4.01
C SER A 59 -4.57 -4.00 -4.12
N LEU A 60 -5.56 -4.70 -3.54
CA LEU A 60 -6.99 -4.39 -3.62
C LEU A 60 -7.54 -4.34 -5.05
N CYS A 61 -6.99 -5.13 -5.97
CA CYS A 61 -7.45 -5.21 -7.38
C CYS A 61 -8.81 -5.90 -7.59
N ALA A 62 -9.48 -6.36 -6.53
CA ALA A 62 -10.80 -7.01 -6.54
C ALA A 62 -10.98 -8.31 -7.38
N SER A 63 -10.01 -8.72 -8.19
CA SER A 63 -10.11 -9.91 -9.06
C SER A 63 -10.58 -11.19 -8.34
N CYS A 64 -10.11 -11.42 -7.10
CA CYS A 64 -10.51 -12.57 -6.29
C CYS A 64 -12.01 -12.59 -5.91
N THR A 65 -12.66 -11.43 -5.83
CA THR A 65 -14.10 -11.29 -5.56
C THR A 65 -14.91 -11.60 -6.81
N ASP A 66 -14.48 -11.11 -7.97
CA ASP A 66 -15.22 -11.29 -9.23
C ASP A 66 -15.34 -12.77 -9.61
N VAL A 67 -14.25 -13.53 -9.43
CA VAL A 67 -14.16 -14.95 -9.79
C VAL A 67 -14.71 -15.89 -8.72
N CYS A 68 -15.13 -15.37 -7.55
CA CYS A 68 -15.60 -16.21 -6.47
C CYS A 68 -16.97 -16.84 -6.83
N PRO A 69 -17.11 -18.18 -6.85
CA PRO A 69 -18.37 -18.84 -7.22
C PRO A 69 -19.46 -18.63 -6.17
N VAL A 70 -19.07 -18.43 -4.91
CA VAL A 70 -19.97 -18.18 -3.77
C VAL A 70 -20.04 -16.70 -3.38
N LYS A 71 -19.54 -15.80 -4.25
CA LYS A 71 -19.69 -14.33 -4.14
C LYS A 71 -19.21 -13.72 -2.81
N ILE A 72 -18.05 -14.16 -2.33
CA ILE A 72 -17.40 -13.58 -1.15
C ILE A 72 -16.66 -12.29 -1.55
N ASN A 73 -17.03 -11.17 -0.93
CA ASN A 73 -16.34 -9.88 -1.09
C ASN A 73 -15.00 -9.83 -0.35
N LEU A 74 -14.03 -10.63 -0.79
CA LEU A 74 -12.70 -10.74 -0.18
C LEU A 74 -11.97 -9.38 -0.09
N HIS A 75 -12.00 -8.56 -1.15
CA HIS A 75 -11.24 -7.30 -1.18
C HIS A 75 -11.79 -6.26 -0.18
N GLU A 76 -13.11 -6.16 -0.02
CA GLU A 76 -13.75 -5.29 0.97
C GLU A 76 -13.45 -5.76 2.40
N GLN A 77 -13.47 -7.07 2.64
CA GLN A 77 -13.11 -7.61 3.95
C GLN A 77 -11.65 -7.34 4.32
N LEU A 78 -10.75 -7.33 3.35
CA LEU A 78 -9.36 -6.90 3.57
C LEU A 78 -9.28 -5.42 3.94
N LEU A 79 -10.13 -4.56 3.36
CA LEU A 79 -10.24 -3.15 3.77
C LEU A 79 -10.76 -3.01 5.20
N THR A 80 -11.78 -3.78 5.60
CA THR A 80 -12.24 -3.82 7.00
C THR A 80 -11.12 -4.26 7.93
N TRP A 81 -10.36 -5.31 7.58
CA TRP A 81 -9.19 -5.72 8.36
C TRP A 81 -8.15 -4.62 8.52
N ARG A 82 -7.82 -3.88 7.45
CA ARG A 82 -6.90 -2.74 7.54
C ARG A 82 -7.40 -1.63 8.47
N ARG A 83 -8.71 -1.40 8.53
CA ARG A 83 -9.33 -0.44 9.45
C ARG A 83 -9.23 -0.93 10.89
N ASP A 84 -9.57 -2.18 11.13
CA ASP A 84 -9.59 -2.77 12.48
C ASP A 84 -8.18 -2.89 13.07
N ILE A 85 -7.21 -3.36 12.29
CA ILE A 85 -5.80 -3.43 12.71
C ILE A 85 -5.26 -2.03 13.04
N ALA A 86 -5.66 -1.02 12.26
CA ALA A 86 -5.28 0.36 12.53
C ALA A 86 -5.92 0.91 13.81
N ALA A 87 -7.20 0.58 14.06
CA ALA A 87 -7.93 0.99 15.24
C ALA A 87 -7.44 0.30 16.52
N ALA A 88 -7.11 -0.98 16.42
CA ALA A 88 -6.58 -1.79 17.52
C ALA A 88 -5.14 -1.42 17.94
N GLY A 89 -4.47 -0.54 17.19
CA GLY A 89 -3.15 -0.03 17.56
C GLY A 89 -2.00 -0.98 17.23
N HIS A 90 -2.24 -2.09 16.52
CA HIS A 90 -1.20 -3.03 16.11
C HIS A 90 -0.23 -2.43 15.08
N LEU A 91 -0.65 -1.36 14.36
CA LEU A 91 0.26 -0.61 13.50
C LEU A 91 1.42 0.04 14.25
N ALA A 92 2.65 -0.21 13.79
CA ALA A 92 3.85 0.50 14.23
C ALA A 92 3.66 2.03 14.26
N ALA A 93 4.06 2.68 15.36
CA ALA A 93 3.88 4.11 15.59
C ALA A 93 4.46 4.98 14.46
N THR A 94 5.61 4.58 13.92
CA THR A 94 6.26 5.24 12.77
C THR A 94 5.39 5.23 11.53
N LYS A 95 4.73 4.11 11.23
CA LYS A 95 3.80 3.96 10.10
C LYS A 95 2.55 4.82 10.31
N ARG A 96 2.00 4.84 11.53
CA ARG A 96 0.84 5.69 11.87
C ARG A 96 1.14 7.18 11.69
N LEU A 97 2.29 7.62 12.20
CA LEU A 97 2.75 9.01 12.08
C LEU A 97 3.08 9.38 10.63
N GLY A 98 3.76 8.49 9.89
CA GLY A 98 4.03 8.70 8.47
C GLY A 98 2.75 8.82 7.63
N MET A 99 1.75 7.97 7.88
CA MET A 99 0.46 8.02 7.21
C MET A 99 -0.35 9.28 7.57
N SER A 100 -0.34 9.72 8.83
CA SER A 100 -1.06 10.93 9.24
C SER A 100 -0.43 12.20 8.65
N LEU A 101 0.91 12.29 8.65
CA LEU A 101 1.65 13.38 8.00
C LEU A 101 1.41 13.37 6.49
N GLY A 102 1.48 12.20 5.86
CA GLY A 102 1.15 12.03 4.44
C GLY A 102 -0.27 12.49 4.13
N ALA A 103 -1.25 12.09 4.93
CA ALA A 103 -2.64 12.53 4.79
C ALA A 103 -2.77 14.05 4.93
N ALA A 104 -2.11 14.68 5.89
CA ALA A 104 -2.12 16.14 6.06
C ALA A 104 -1.49 16.86 4.86
N LEU A 105 -0.40 16.32 4.31
CA LEU A 105 0.28 16.85 3.13
C LEU A 105 -0.58 16.73 1.86
N PHE A 106 -1.14 15.54 1.59
CA PHE A 106 -1.91 15.29 0.37
C PHE A 106 -3.30 15.94 0.37
N LYS A 107 -3.93 16.12 1.54
CA LYS A 107 -5.22 16.82 1.66
C LYS A 107 -5.14 18.32 1.34
N ARG A 108 -3.95 18.92 1.37
CA ARG A 108 -3.74 20.37 1.21
C ARG A 108 -2.91 20.65 -0.05
N PRO A 109 -3.55 21.01 -1.19
CA PRO A 109 -2.85 21.19 -2.48
C PRO A 109 -1.70 22.20 -2.44
N TRP A 110 -1.81 23.25 -1.62
CA TRP A 110 -0.78 24.28 -1.46
C TRP A 110 0.46 23.73 -0.73
N LEU A 111 0.28 22.96 0.36
CA LEU A 111 1.38 22.31 1.08
C LEU A 111 2.12 21.34 0.18
N TYR A 112 1.38 20.52 -0.56
CA TYR A 112 1.96 19.61 -1.54
C TYR A 112 2.77 20.36 -2.61
N GLY A 113 2.27 21.53 -3.06
CA GLY A 113 2.99 22.39 -3.99
C GLY A 113 4.32 22.93 -3.44
N ILE A 114 4.32 23.43 -2.20
CA ILE A 114 5.52 23.91 -1.51
C ILE A 114 6.51 22.77 -1.28
N ALA A 115 6.05 21.65 -0.72
CA ALA A 115 6.88 20.48 -0.45
C ALA A 115 7.54 19.97 -1.75
N GLY A 116 6.80 19.92 -2.85
CA GLY A 116 7.35 19.57 -4.15
C GLY A 116 8.39 20.57 -4.65
N ARG A 117 8.21 21.88 -4.43
CA ARG A 117 9.20 22.91 -4.81
C ARG A 117 10.48 22.78 -4.00
N VAL A 118 10.35 22.64 -2.69
CA VAL A 118 11.47 22.39 -1.77
C VAL A 118 12.20 21.11 -2.16
N GLY A 119 11.48 20.02 -2.47
CA GLY A 119 12.10 18.78 -2.92
C GLY A 119 12.88 18.91 -4.24
N ARG A 120 12.39 19.69 -5.20
CA ARG A 120 13.14 19.95 -6.45
C ARG A 120 14.33 20.87 -6.26
N TRP A 121 14.25 21.80 -5.30
CA TRP A 121 15.37 22.64 -4.92
C TRP A 121 16.42 21.82 -4.19
N SER A 122 16.02 21.00 -3.21
CA SER A 122 16.92 20.17 -2.41
C SER A 122 17.72 19.20 -3.30
N LEU A 123 17.07 18.53 -4.25
CA LEU A 123 17.76 17.64 -5.20
C LEU A 123 18.76 18.33 -6.13
N ARG A 124 18.67 19.65 -6.33
CA ARG A 124 19.62 20.42 -7.15
C ARG A 124 20.82 20.93 -6.37
N TRP A 125 20.65 21.20 -5.08
CA TRP A 125 21.63 21.92 -4.27
C TRP A 125 22.28 21.06 -3.17
N LEU A 126 21.65 19.96 -2.74
CA LEU A 126 22.26 19.10 -1.72
C LEU A 126 23.43 18.30 -2.32
N PRO A 127 24.53 18.12 -1.55
CA PRO A 127 25.67 17.31 -1.98
C PRO A 127 25.25 15.84 -2.14
N ARG A 128 25.90 15.12 -3.07
CA ARG A 128 25.61 13.70 -3.35
C ARG A 128 25.60 12.83 -2.10
N GLY A 129 26.52 13.04 -1.15
CA GLY A 129 26.56 12.27 0.10
C GLY A 129 25.31 12.45 0.97
N LEU A 130 24.66 13.63 0.93
CA LEU A 130 23.41 13.89 1.64
C LEU A 130 22.17 13.33 0.88
N VAL A 131 22.25 13.23 -0.44
CA VAL A 131 21.19 12.68 -1.29
C VAL A 131 21.21 11.14 -1.31
N TYR A 132 22.39 10.53 -1.36
CA TYR A 132 22.59 9.07 -1.51
C TYR A 132 23.08 8.38 -0.22
N GLY A 133 22.94 9.04 0.93
CA GLY A 133 23.35 8.46 2.21
C GLY A 133 22.44 7.33 2.71
N PRO A 134 22.76 6.73 3.87
CA PRO A 134 22.07 5.54 4.40
C PRO A 134 20.56 5.70 4.63
N TRP A 135 20.07 6.94 4.81
CA TRP A 135 18.64 7.28 4.96
C TRP A 135 17.86 7.26 3.65
N ASN A 136 18.51 7.10 2.48
CA ASN A 136 17.86 7.00 1.19
C ASN A 136 17.97 5.58 0.62
N PRO A 137 17.00 4.68 0.90
CA PRO A 137 17.01 3.32 0.34
C PRO A 137 16.99 3.29 -1.19
N TRP A 138 16.34 4.27 -1.84
CA TRP A 138 16.29 4.36 -3.30
C TRP A 138 17.69 4.53 -3.89
N GLY A 139 18.50 5.38 -3.24
CA GLY A 139 19.86 5.71 -3.65
C GLY A 139 20.88 4.57 -3.56
N LYS A 140 20.52 3.40 -2.98
CA LYS A 140 21.46 2.27 -2.83
C LYS A 140 21.76 1.56 -4.14
N GLN A 141 20.78 1.49 -5.04
CA GLN A 141 20.88 0.75 -6.30
C GLN A 141 20.40 1.57 -7.51
N ARG A 142 19.87 2.78 -7.28
CA ARG A 142 19.25 3.61 -8.31
C ARG A 142 19.65 5.06 -8.14
N ASP A 143 20.03 5.69 -9.25
CA ASP A 143 20.22 7.14 -9.28
C ASP A 143 18.87 7.86 -9.34
N LEU A 144 18.81 9.02 -8.69
CA LEU A 144 17.68 9.93 -8.83
C LEU A 144 17.78 10.68 -10.17
N PRO A 145 16.69 10.79 -10.94
CA PRO A 145 16.70 11.60 -12.14
C PRO A 145 16.97 13.07 -11.78
N PRO A 146 17.55 13.86 -12.71
CA PRO A 146 17.76 15.28 -12.48
C PRO A 146 16.43 15.97 -12.17
N ALA A 147 16.39 16.74 -11.09
CA ALA A 147 15.16 17.39 -10.66
C ALA A 147 14.74 18.47 -11.69
N PRO A 148 13.53 18.37 -12.26
CA PRO A 148 13.10 19.30 -13.30
C PRO A 148 12.93 20.72 -12.75
N ALA A 149 13.12 21.74 -13.59
CA ALA A 149 12.98 23.13 -13.17
C ALA A 149 11.57 23.45 -12.65
N ARG A 150 10.55 22.87 -13.30
CA ARG A 150 9.12 23.10 -13.03
C ARG A 150 8.42 21.77 -12.74
N SER A 151 7.40 21.83 -11.91
CA SER A 151 6.49 20.69 -11.70
C SER A 151 5.55 20.52 -12.88
N PHE A 152 5.00 19.33 -13.05
CA PHE A 152 3.93 19.07 -14.03
C PHE A 152 2.74 20.05 -13.88
N ARG A 153 2.35 20.41 -12.65
CA ARG A 153 1.26 21.36 -12.40
C ARG A 153 1.57 22.80 -12.85
N GLU A 154 2.84 23.22 -12.74
CA GLU A 154 3.29 24.53 -13.24
C GLU A 154 3.35 24.51 -14.77
N GLU A 155 3.88 23.43 -15.34
CA GLU A 155 3.97 23.22 -16.78
C GLU A 155 2.58 23.18 -17.44
N PHE A 156 1.65 22.42 -16.85
CA PHE A 156 0.29 22.29 -17.35
C PHE A 156 -0.48 23.62 -17.30
N ARG A 157 -0.33 24.42 -16.23
CA ARG A 157 -0.95 25.74 -16.14
C ARG A 157 -0.40 26.70 -17.19
N ARG A 158 0.92 26.69 -17.42
CA ARG A 158 1.55 27.49 -18.47
C ARG A 158 0.98 27.18 -19.85
N ARG A 159 0.88 25.88 -20.19
CA ARG A 159 0.35 25.45 -21.50
C ARG A 159 -1.12 25.80 -21.71
N LYS A 160 -1.91 25.95 -20.64
CA LYS A 160 -3.31 26.40 -20.73
C LYS A 160 -3.45 27.92 -20.86
N SER A 161 -2.44 28.68 -20.44
CA SER A 161 -2.42 30.15 -20.51
C SER A 161 -1.75 30.71 -21.77
N SER A 162 -1.22 29.83 -22.63
CA SER A 162 -0.69 30.12 -23.96
C SER A 162 -1.70 29.66 -25.00
#